data_AF-A0AAV7WW63-F1
#
_entry.id   AF-A0AAV7WW63-F1
#
_cell.length_a   1.000
_cell.length_b   1.000
_cell.length_c   1.000
_cell.angle_alpha   90.00
_cell.angle_beta   90.00
_cell.angle_gamma   90.00
#
_symmetry.space_group_name_H-M   'P 1'
#
loop_
_entity.id
_entity.type
_entity.pdbx_description
1 polymer ?
#
loop_
_entity_poly.entity_id
_entity_poly.type
_entity_poly.pdbx_seq_one_letter_code
_entity_poly.pdbx_strand_id
1 'polypeptide(L)'
;MSAASPGTCAGWVPGPEGLCGGSVQAVPAALPIWSGWAVGRPAGYAAHGGVLPGLGTGSGILRGHRVAREGKIETMAVEVNLLRVDLRKVSDKVKAGEGSIVELQTKVGVLRKQVVQANAAVGRLEVRLEDAEGRSRRNNVRLLGFLERAEGSAAETFEENWIRDVLQPTGLSRVFVVQRAY
;
A
#
# COMPACT_ATOMS: atom_id res chain seq x y z
N MET A 1 10.89 -23.87 -35.57
CA MET A 1 9.48 -24.21 -35.28
C MET A 1 9.33 -24.01 -33.78
N SER A 2 8.62 -23.05 -33.20
CA SER A 2 7.46 -22.27 -33.61
C SER A 2 7.48 -20.87 -32.92
N ALA A 3 6.60 -19.99 -33.40
CA ALA A 3 6.35 -18.54 -33.17
C ALA A 3 6.42 -18.03 -31.71
N ALA A 4 6.89 -16.81 -31.38
CA ALA A 4 6.49 -15.44 -31.77
C ALA A 4 5.20 -14.89 -31.10
N SER A 5 5.37 -14.22 -29.94
CA SER A 5 4.96 -12.82 -29.62
C SER A 5 3.44 -12.45 -29.39
N PRO A 6 3.08 -11.22 -28.91
CA PRO A 6 2.56 -10.97 -27.54
C PRO A 6 1.23 -10.14 -27.46
N GLY A 7 0.71 -9.91 -26.24
CA GLY A 7 -0.44 -9.03 -25.91
C GLY A 7 -1.25 -9.64 -24.75
N THR A 8 -1.87 -8.93 -23.80
CA THR A 8 -2.48 -7.59 -23.81
C THR A 8 -2.79 -7.18 -22.35
N CYS A 9 -2.68 -5.89 -22.03
CA CYS A 9 -3.19 -5.28 -20.80
C CYS A 9 -4.73 -5.15 -20.85
N ALA A 10 -5.43 -5.60 -19.81
CA ALA A 10 -6.78 -5.17 -19.34
C ALA A 10 -7.25 -6.23 -18.32
N GLY A 11 -7.97 -5.94 -17.24
CA GLY A 11 -8.61 -4.75 -16.77
C GLY A 11 -9.09 -5.02 -15.35
N TRP A 12 -9.13 -3.95 -14.57
CA TRP A 12 -9.65 -3.93 -13.20
C TRP A 12 -11.18 -3.89 -13.27
N VAL A 13 -11.87 -4.81 -12.58
CA VAL A 13 -13.33 -4.76 -12.39
C VAL A 13 -13.66 -5.21 -10.96
N PRO A 14 -14.24 -4.35 -10.12
CA PRO A 14 -14.99 -4.77 -8.95
C PRO A 14 -16.51 -4.72 -9.24
N GLY A 15 -17.21 -5.80 -8.83
CA GLY A 15 -18.67 -5.89 -8.82
C GLY A 15 -19.30 -5.39 -7.51
N PRO A 16 -20.64 -5.22 -7.48
CA PRO A 16 -21.35 -4.28 -6.61
C PRO A 16 -22.08 -4.96 -5.43
N GLU A 17 -22.92 -4.17 -4.73
CA GLU A 17 -23.70 -4.43 -3.50
C GLU A 17 -22.92 -4.04 -2.21
N GLY A 18 -23.28 -3.05 -1.41
CA GLY A 18 -24.50 -2.25 -1.28
C GLY A 18 -24.69 -2.05 0.22
N LEU A 19 -24.63 -0.81 0.72
CA LEU A 19 -25.36 -0.33 1.90
C LEU A 19 -25.20 1.19 2.01
N CYS A 20 -26.32 1.86 1.79
CA CYS A 20 -26.48 3.30 1.76
C CYS A 20 -26.63 3.89 3.17
N GLY A 21 -26.12 5.11 3.37
CA GLY A 21 -26.50 5.98 4.48
C GLY A 21 -25.88 7.36 4.33
N GLY A 22 -26.70 8.38 4.04
CA GLY A 22 -26.33 9.77 4.30
C GLY A 22 -26.39 10.76 3.13
N SER A 23 -27.56 10.92 2.53
CA SER A 23 -28.14 12.18 1.99
C SER A 23 -27.25 13.18 1.25
N VAL A 24 -27.40 13.20 -0.08
CA VAL A 24 -27.19 14.36 -0.95
C VAL A 24 -28.30 15.39 -0.67
N GLN A 25 -27.93 16.64 -0.37
CA GLN A 25 -28.87 17.77 -0.43
C GLN A 25 -28.53 18.69 -1.60
N ALA A 26 -29.59 18.98 -2.34
CA ALA A 26 -29.65 19.75 -3.55
C ALA A 26 -29.41 21.26 -3.33
N VAL A 27 -28.98 21.91 -4.40
CA VAL A 27 -29.00 23.35 -4.61
C VAL A 27 -30.44 23.88 -4.43
N PRO A 28 -30.60 25.08 -3.84
CA PRO A 28 -31.37 26.07 -4.59
C PRO A 28 -30.67 27.43 -4.65
N ALA A 29 -30.78 28.04 -5.84
CA ALA A 29 -30.56 29.45 -6.07
C ALA A 29 -31.62 30.26 -5.31
N ALA A 30 -31.21 31.29 -4.57
CA ALA A 30 -32.09 32.32 -4.05
C ALA A 30 -31.37 33.68 -4.08
N LEU A 31 -31.83 34.55 -4.97
CA LEU A 31 -31.54 35.99 -4.98
C LEU A 31 -32.21 36.65 -3.77
N PRO A 32 -31.58 37.62 -3.07
CA PRO A 32 -32.32 38.56 -2.26
C PRO A 32 -32.71 39.78 -3.10
N ILE A 33 -34.01 39.85 -3.40
CA ILE A 33 -34.75 41.09 -3.65
C ILE A 33 -34.74 41.88 -2.34
N TRP A 34 -34.21 43.11 -2.36
CA TRP A 34 -34.57 44.13 -1.37
C TRP A 34 -35.15 45.35 -2.08
N SER A 35 -36.43 45.54 -1.81
CA SER A 35 -37.33 46.59 -2.29
C SER A 35 -37.49 47.69 -1.25
N GLY A 36 -37.60 48.94 -1.73
CA GLY A 36 -38.09 50.11 -1.00
C GLY A 36 -36.95 50.98 -0.46
N TRP A 37 -36.89 52.30 -0.70
CA TRP A 37 -38.00 53.26 -0.65
C TRP A 37 -37.99 54.26 -1.80
N ALA A 38 -39.19 54.70 -2.15
CA ALA A 38 -39.49 55.76 -3.10
C ALA A 38 -39.54 57.15 -2.43
N VAL A 39 -39.69 58.16 -3.29
CA VAL A 39 -40.21 59.53 -3.09
C VAL A 39 -39.15 60.64 -3.09
N GLY A 40 -39.23 61.47 -4.14
CA GLY A 40 -38.56 62.78 -4.19
C GLY A 40 -38.36 63.35 -5.60
N ARG A 41 -39.44 63.56 -6.37
CA ARG A 41 -39.39 64.52 -7.51
C ARG A 41 -39.22 65.93 -6.95
N PRO A 42 -38.48 66.80 -7.65
CA PRO A 42 -39.02 68.11 -7.95
C PRO A 42 -39.12 68.34 -9.46
N ALA A 43 -40.23 68.94 -9.83
CA ALA A 43 -40.53 69.40 -11.18
C ALA A 43 -39.74 70.66 -11.53
N GLY A 44 -39.42 70.79 -12.81
CA GLY A 44 -39.28 72.07 -13.53
C GLY A 44 -38.02 72.89 -13.21
N TYR A 45 -37.16 73.07 -14.20
CA TYR A 45 -37.09 74.32 -14.97
C TYR A 45 -36.20 74.09 -16.19
N ALA A 46 -36.76 74.37 -17.36
CA ALA A 46 -36.01 74.47 -18.60
C ALA A 46 -35.08 75.69 -18.51
N ALA A 47 -33.82 75.50 -18.83
CA ALA A 47 -32.94 76.58 -19.25
C ALA A 47 -32.07 76.06 -20.40
N HIS A 48 -32.37 76.57 -21.59
CA HIS A 48 -31.51 76.50 -22.75
C HIS A 48 -30.11 77.01 -22.39
N GLY A 49 -29.10 76.21 -22.68
CA GLY A 49 -27.71 76.57 -22.55
C GLY A 49 -26.87 75.61 -23.37
N GLY A 50 -26.82 75.86 -24.68
CA GLY A 50 -25.95 75.13 -25.58
C GLY A 50 -24.48 75.29 -25.16
N VAL A 51 -23.80 74.18 -24.95
CA VAL A 51 -22.35 74.08 -25.06
C VAL A 51 -22.03 72.79 -25.79
N LEU A 52 -21.14 72.92 -26.76
CA LEU A 52 -20.77 72.02 -27.85
C LEU A 52 -20.36 70.60 -27.40
N PRO A 53 -20.62 69.54 -28.19
CA PRO A 53 -20.01 68.23 -28.00
C PRO A 53 -18.62 68.24 -28.63
N GLY A 54 -17.63 68.77 -27.91
CA GLY A 54 -16.25 68.80 -28.38
C GLY A 54 -15.29 68.78 -27.20
N LEU A 55 -14.37 67.81 -27.17
CA LEU A 55 -13.27 67.63 -26.21
C LEU A 55 -13.64 67.08 -24.82
N GLY A 56 -14.08 65.82 -24.75
CA GLY A 56 -14.15 65.03 -23.50
C GLY A 56 -13.51 63.64 -23.58
N THR A 57 -12.95 63.25 -24.72
CA THR A 57 -12.72 61.83 -25.04
C THR A 57 -11.38 61.28 -24.57
N GLY A 58 -10.29 62.06 -24.52
CA GLY A 58 -8.97 61.53 -24.11
C GLY A 58 -8.82 61.26 -22.61
N SER A 59 -9.27 62.19 -21.76
CA SER A 59 -9.08 62.08 -20.30
C SER A 59 -9.92 60.98 -19.66
N GLY A 60 -11.17 60.80 -20.12
CA GLY A 60 -12.06 59.73 -19.64
C GLY A 60 -11.55 58.34 -20.03
N ILE A 61 -11.09 58.16 -21.27
CA ILE A 61 -10.53 56.89 -21.77
C ILE A 61 -9.26 56.52 -20.99
N LEU A 62 -8.34 57.47 -20.79
CA LEU A 62 -7.12 57.23 -20.00
C LEU A 62 -7.42 56.89 -18.53
N ARG A 63 -8.45 57.52 -17.94
CA ARG A 63 -8.90 57.21 -16.58
C ARG A 63 -9.50 55.81 -16.48
N GLY A 64 -10.32 55.41 -17.45
CA GLY A 64 -10.86 54.05 -17.54
C GLY A 64 -9.76 52.98 -17.69
N HIS A 65 -8.76 53.23 -18.55
CA HIS A 65 -7.61 52.35 -18.68
C HIS A 65 -6.77 52.25 -17.41
N ARG A 66 -6.61 53.35 -16.67
CA ARG A 66 -5.91 53.35 -15.37
C ARG A 66 -6.64 52.45 -14.36
N VAL A 67 -7.93 52.67 -14.15
CA VAL A 67 -8.75 51.87 -13.22
C VAL A 67 -8.75 50.39 -13.61
N ALA A 68 -8.87 50.07 -14.90
CA ALA A 68 -8.81 48.70 -15.38
C ALA A 68 -7.45 48.03 -15.15
N ARG A 69 -6.34 48.78 -15.24
CA ARG A 69 -5.00 48.26 -14.91
C ARG A 69 -4.82 48.09 -13.41
N GLU A 70 -5.30 49.04 -12.60
CA GLU A 70 -5.26 48.96 -11.14
C GLU A 70 -6.01 47.71 -10.63
N GLY A 71 -7.22 47.44 -11.15
CA GLY A 71 -7.96 46.22 -10.80
C GLY A 71 -7.25 44.92 -11.23
N LYS A 72 -6.56 44.91 -12.37
CA LYS A 72 -5.71 43.76 -12.77
C LYS A 72 -4.52 43.57 -11.84
N ILE A 73 -3.88 44.65 -11.40
CA ILE A 73 -2.75 44.62 -10.46
C ILE A 73 -3.21 44.07 -9.11
N GLU A 74 -4.37 44.49 -8.61
CA GLU A 74 -4.96 43.97 -7.37
C GLU A 74 -5.27 42.47 -7.50
N THR A 75 -5.85 42.05 -8.61
CA THR A 75 -6.14 40.63 -8.89
C THR A 75 -4.84 39.81 -8.91
N MET A 76 -3.82 40.28 -9.63
CA MET A 76 -2.50 39.64 -9.67
C MET A 76 -1.85 39.57 -8.29
N ALA A 77 -2.00 40.61 -7.45
CA ALA A 77 -1.48 40.62 -6.09
C ALA A 77 -2.15 39.53 -5.22
N VAL A 78 -3.46 39.34 -5.38
CA VAL A 78 -4.20 38.25 -4.71
C VAL A 78 -3.71 36.89 -5.19
N GLU A 79 -3.62 36.67 -6.50
CA GLU A 79 -3.15 35.41 -7.09
C GLU A 79 -1.73 35.06 -6.63
N VAL A 80 -0.81 36.02 -6.63
CA VAL A 80 0.56 35.81 -6.14
C VAL A 80 0.56 35.42 -4.66
N ASN A 81 -0.31 36.00 -3.84
CA ASN A 81 -0.42 35.62 -2.44
C ASN A 81 -0.99 34.21 -2.25
N LEU A 82 -1.96 33.81 -3.06
CA LEU A 82 -2.49 32.44 -3.07
C LEU A 82 -1.40 31.44 -3.48
N LEU A 83 -0.65 31.72 -4.55
CA LEU A 83 0.47 30.89 -4.98
C LEU A 83 1.54 30.75 -3.88
N ARG A 84 1.84 31.82 -3.13
CA ARG A 84 2.76 31.76 -1.99
C ARG A 84 2.25 30.89 -0.85
N VAL A 85 0.94 30.83 -0.64
CA VAL A 85 0.33 29.96 0.38
C VAL A 85 0.40 28.52 -0.10
N ASP A 86 0.07 28.25 -1.36
CA ASP A 86 0.09 26.89 -1.90
C ASP A 86 1.52 26.33 -2.01
N LEU A 87 2.50 27.16 -2.37
CA LEU A 87 3.92 26.78 -2.31
C LEU A 87 4.36 26.40 -0.90
N ARG A 88 3.88 27.11 0.13
CA ARG A 88 4.15 26.75 1.53
C ARG A 88 3.54 25.39 1.88
N LYS A 89 2.26 25.18 1.54
CA LYS A 89 1.59 23.88 1.77
C LYS A 89 2.32 22.72 1.07
N VAL A 90 2.77 22.93 -0.18
CA VAL A 90 3.53 21.91 -0.92
C VAL A 90 4.86 21.65 -0.23
N SER A 91 5.59 22.69 0.18
CA SER A 91 6.85 22.54 0.92
C SER A 91 6.67 21.73 2.21
N ASP A 92 5.61 21.99 2.98
CA ASP A 92 5.33 21.27 4.22
C ASP A 92 4.98 19.79 3.96
N LYS A 93 4.18 19.52 2.91
CA LYS A 93 3.86 18.15 2.49
C LYS A 93 5.11 17.40 2.04
N VAL A 94 6.01 18.05 1.29
CA VAL A 94 7.27 17.45 0.86
C VAL A 94 8.14 17.08 2.06
N LYS A 95 8.32 17.99 3.02
CA LYS A 95 9.09 17.72 4.25
C LYS A 95 8.50 16.56 5.06
N ALA A 96 7.17 16.51 5.20
CA ALA A 96 6.50 15.41 5.88
C ALA A 96 6.69 14.07 5.16
N GLY A 97 6.64 14.09 3.82
CA GLY A 97 6.93 12.94 2.98
C GLY A 97 8.37 12.45 3.11
N GLU A 98 9.34 13.36 3.07
CA GLU A 98 10.75 13.05 3.29
C GLU A 98 11.00 12.43 4.67
N GLY A 99 10.39 12.98 5.72
CA GLY A 99 10.44 12.41 7.07
C GLY A 99 9.91 10.97 7.13
N SER A 100 8.77 10.73 6.48
CA SER A 100 8.17 9.40 6.39
C SER A 100 9.05 8.41 5.62
N ILE A 101 9.72 8.88 4.55
CA ILE A 101 10.67 8.06 3.78
C ILE A 101 11.86 7.65 4.66
N VAL A 102 12.44 8.57 5.44
CA VAL A 102 13.56 8.26 6.35
C VAL A 102 13.14 7.23 7.42
N GLU A 103 11.94 7.36 7.97
CA GLU A 103 11.40 6.41 8.94
C GLU A 103 11.22 5.02 8.32
N LEU A 104 10.65 4.94 7.12
CA LEU A 104 10.49 3.69 6.37
C LEU A 104 11.84 3.06 6.03
N GLN A 105 12.83 3.84 5.60
CA GLN A 105 14.18 3.34 5.34
C GLN A 105 14.81 2.73 6.60
N THR A 106 14.63 3.38 7.74
CA THR A 106 15.11 2.89 9.04
C THR A 106 14.43 1.57 9.41
N LYS A 107 13.09 1.49 9.31
CA LYS A 107 12.32 0.26 9.57
C LYS A 107 12.74 -0.88 8.66
N VAL A 108 12.89 -0.63 7.36
CA VAL A 108 13.37 -1.62 6.37
C VAL A 108 14.78 -2.10 6.73
N GLY A 109 15.66 -1.20 7.16
CA GLY A 109 17.00 -1.55 7.63
C GLY A 109 16.99 -2.51 8.82
N VAL A 110 16.12 -2.27 9.80
CA VAL A 110 15.95 -3.15 10.98
C VAL A 110 15.37 -4.51 10.56
N LEU A 111 14.30 -4.52 9.77
CA LEU A 111 13.66 -5.76 9.30
C LEU A 111 14.63 -6.64 8.51
N ARG A 112 15.45 -6.06 7.64
CA ARG A 112 16.49 -6.80 6.90
C ARG A 112 17.46 -7.51 7.84
N LYS A 113 17.92 -6.83 8.90
CA LYS A 113 18.82 -7.44 9.90
C LYS A 113 18.12 -8.59 10.62
N GLN A 114 16.86 -8.42 11.01
CA GLN A 114 16.07 -9.47 11.67
C GLN A 114 15.89 -10.69 10.77
N VAL A 115 15.57 -10.50 9.49
CA VAL A 115 15.44 -11.60 8.52
C VAL A 115 16.75 -12.37 8.37
N VAL A 116 17.89 -11.68 8.24
CA VAL A 116 19.21 -12.34 8.17
C VAL A 116 19.49 -13.15 9.43
N GLN A 117 19.21 -12.60 10.62
CA GLN A 117 19.39 -13.30 11.89
C GLN A 117 18.47 -14.52 12.02
N ALA A 118 17.21 -14.40 11.61
CA ALA A 118 16.23 -15.48 11.63
C ALA A 118 16.65 -16.61 10.68
N ASN A 119 17.03 -16.30 9.44
CA ASN A 119 17.49 -17.30 8.47
C ASN A 119 18.75 -18.04 8.98
N ALA A 120 19.69 -17.33 9.58
CA ALA A 120 20.86 -17.95 10.19
C ALA A 120 20.48 -18.86 11.38
N ALA A 121 19.46 -18.51 12.15
CA ALA A 121 18.96 -19.36 13.23
C ALA A 121 18.27 -20.62 12.70
N VAL A 122 17.43 -20.49 11.67
CA VAL A 122 16.79 -21.62 10.98
C VAL A 122 17.82 -22.60 10.47
N GLY A 123 18.82 -22.14 9.71
CA GLY A 123 19.88 -23.03 9.20
C GLY A 123 20.66 -23.75 10.29
N ARG A 124 20.92 -23.10 11.44
CA ARG A 124 21.54 -23.77 12.60
C ARG A 124 20.63 -24.83 13.23
N LEU A 125 19.32 -24.58 13.27
CA LEU A 125 18.35 -25.54 13.81
C LEU A 125 18.17 -26.74 12.88
N GLU A 126 18.19 -26.54 11.57
CA GLU A 126 18.15 -27.61 10.57
C GLU A 126 19.34 -28.57 10.73
N VAL A 127 20.57 -28.05 10.81
CA VAL A 127 21.77 -28.88 11.04
C VAL A 127 21.68 -29.66 12.36
N ARG A 128 21.15 -29.03 13.42
CA ARG A 128 20.96 -29.71 14.71
C ARG A 128 19.89 -30.80 14.64
N LEU A 129 18.81 -30.55 13.90
CA LEU A 129 17.75 -31.52 13.69
C LEU A 129 18.27 -32.72 12.92
N GLU A 130 19.04 -32.48 11.85
CA GLU A 130 19.65 -33.54 11.04
C GLU A 130 20.65 -34.37 11.86
N ASP A 131 21.50 -33.74 12.68
CA ASP A 131 22.41 -34.48 13.58
C ASP A 131 21.65 -35.27 14.65
N ALA A 132 20.60 -34.69 15.23
CA ALA A 132 19.76 -35.38 16.22
C ALA A 132 19.01 -36.57 15.60
N GLU A 133 18.44 -36.39 14.41
CA GLU A 133 17.77 -37.45 13.65
C GLU A 133 18.75 -38.55 13.24
N GLY A 134 19.93 -38.16 12.74
CA GLY A 134 21.00 -39.07 12.41
C GLY A 134 21.41 -39.92 13.61
N ARG A 135 21.66 -39.31 14.77
CA ARG A 135 21.97 -40.03 16.02
C ARG A 135 20.83 -40.94 16.45
N SER A 136 19.58 -40.50 16.32
CA SER A 136 18.41 -41.30 16.68
C SER A 136 18.24 -42.54 15.80
N ARG A 137 18.64 -42.48 14.53
CA ARG A 137 18.49 -43.59 13.57
C ARG A 137 19.71 -44.51 13.48
N ARG A 138 20.85 -44.17 14.08
CA ARG A 138 22.09 -44.98 14.05
C ARG A 138 21.89 -46.43 14.52
N ASN A 139 20.98 -46.64 15.45
CA ASN A 139 20.69 -47.96 16.01
C ASN A 139 19.46 -48.61 15.37
N ASN A 140 18.86 -47.98 14.36
CA ASN A 140 17.66 -48.48 13.69
C ASN A 140 18.05 -49.12 12.37
N VAL A 141 17.62 -50.36 12.17
CA VAL A 141 17.77 -51.09 10.90
C VAL A 141 16.40 -51.19 10.23
N ARG A 142 16.35 -51.03 8.91
CA ARG A 142 15.12 -51.25 8.13
C ARG A 142 15.25 -52.56 7.39
N LEU A 143 14.36 -53.50 7.70
CA LEU A 143 14.25 -54.77 7.00
C LEU A 143 13.11 -54.66 5.98
N LEU A 144 13.36 -55.07 4.75
CA LEU A 144 12.41 -54.99 3.63
C LEU A 144 12.20 -56.38 3.03
N GLY A 145 10.98 -56.67 2.59
CA GLY A 145 10.66 -57.92 1.88
C GLY A 145 10.07 -59.04 2.75
N PHE A 146 9.69 -58.76 3.99
CA PHE A 146 8.87 -59.68 4.78
C PHE A 146 7.42 -59.68 4.27
N LEU A 147 6.78 -60.84 4.35
CA LEU A 147 5.35 -60.96 4.15
C LEU A 147 4.63 -60.31 5.36
N GLU A 148 3.54 -59.59 5.09
CA GLU A 148 2.75 -58.97 6.16
C GLU A 148 2.31 -60.01 7.19
N ARG A 149 2.46 -59.68 8.48
CA ARG A 149 2.11 -60.54 9.64
C ARG A 149 2.95 -61.82 9.81
N ALA A 150 4.06 -61.98 9.09
CA ALA A 150 4.98 -63.11 9.32
C ALA A 150 5.55 -63.15 10.75
N GLU A 151 5.55 -62.00 11.42
CA GLU A 151 6.12 -61.75 12.74
C GLU A 151 5.22 -62.24 13.90
N GLY A 152 3.94 -62.51 13.63
CA GLY A 152 2.97 -62.92 14.65
C GLY A 152 2.70 -61.84 15.70
N SER A 153 2.54 -62.24 16.96
CA SER A 153 2.24 -61.33 18.09
C SER A 153 3.48 -60.75 18.77
N ALA A 154 4.69 -61.19 18.40
CA ALA A 154 5.94 -60.83 19.06
C ALA A 154 7.07 -60.60 18.05
N ALA A 155 7.03 -59.43 17.41
CA ALA A 155 7.97 -59.01 16.38
C ALA A 155 9.43 -59.01 16.86
N GLU A 156 9.70 -58.56 18.08
CA GLU A 156 11.05 -58.50 18.65
C GLU A 156 11.74 -59.88 18.67
N THR A 157 11.02 -60.90 19.14
CA THR A 157 11.54 -62.28 19.17
C THR A 157 11.69 -62.89 17.78
N PHE A 158 10.81 -62.54 16.84
CA PHE A 158 10.92 -63.00 15.46
C PHE A 158 12.17 -62.43 14.80
N GLU A 159 12.39 -61.11 14.91
CA GLU A 159 13.54 -60.42 14.33
C GLU A 159 14.86 -60.89 14.97
N GLU A 160 14.90 -61.07 16.30
CA GLU A 160 16.12 -61.57 16.98
C GLU A 160 16.54 -62.95 16.46
N ASN A 161 15.58 -63.86 16.28
CA ASN A 161 15.86 -65.20 15.77
C ASN A 161 16.27 -65.15 14.29
N TRP A 162 15.53 -64.40 13.48
CA TRP A 162 15.83 -64.26 12.05
C TRP A 162 17.23 -63.68 11.81
N ILE A 163 17.60 -62.62 12.55
CA ILE A 163 18.93 -62.00 12.44
C ILE A 163 20.03 -63.00 12.83
N ARG A 164 19.84 -63.80 13.88
CA ARG A 164 20.80 -64.82 14.31
C ARG A 164 20.96 -65.93 13.26
N ASP A 165 19.86 -66.35 12.64
CA ASP A 165 19.88 -67.38 11.62
C ASP A 165 20.58 -66.91 10.34
N VAL A 166 20.37 -65.65 9.93
CA VAL A 166 20.95 -65.09 8.71
C VAL A 166 22.43 -64.73 8.88
N LEU A 167 22.81 -64.05 9.97
CA LEU A 167 24.17 -63.53 10.15
C LEU A 167 25.15 -64.53 10.76
N GLN A 168 24.65 -65.64 11.32
CA GLN A 168 25.43 -66.67 12.01
C GLN A 168 26.24 -66.13 13.23
N PRO A 169 26.72 -67.00 14.14
CA PRO A 169 27.28 -66.58 15.44
C PRO A 169 28.54 -65.72 15.36
N THR A 170 29.23 -65.71 14.22
CA THR A 170 30.52 -65.03 14.02
C THR A 170 30.37 -63.53 13.75
N GLY A 171 29.19 -63.08 13.31
CA GLY A 171 28.95 -61.69 12.92
C GLY A 171 28.35 -60.79 14.01
N LEU A 172 27.84 -61.36 15.10
CA LEU A 172 27.09 -60.64 16.13
C LEU A 172 27.84 -60.58 17.46
N SER A 173 27.74 -59.44 18.14
CA SER A 173 28.21 -59.33 19.53
C SER A 173 27.40 -60.27 20.43
N ARG A 174 28.03 -60.79 21.48
CA ARG A 174 27.39 -61.68 22.47
C ARG A 174 26.17 -61.04 23.18
N VAL A 175 26.01 -59.72 23.08
CA VAL A 175 24.94 -58.94 23.73
C VAL A 175 24.02 -58.28 22.70
N PHE A 176 23.72 -58.96 21.59
CA PHE A 176 22.73 -58.48 20.63
C PHE A 176 21.31 -58.65 21.19
N VAL A 177 20.60 -57.54 21.32
CA VAL A 177 19.21 -57.46 21.78
C VAL A 177 18.48 -56.43 20.93
N VAL A 178 17.30 -56.78 20.42
CA VAL A 178 16.40 -55.85 19.74
C VAL A 178 15.60 -55.11 20.81
N GLN A 179 15.71 -53.79 20.84
CA GLN A 179 15.02 -52.99 21.86
C GLN A 179 13.55 -52.72 21.53
N ARG A 180 13.23 -52.55 20.24
CA ARG A 180 11.89 -52.28 19.71
C ARG A 180 11.82 -52.72 18.25
N ALA A 181 10.73 -53.38 17.88
CA ALA A 181 10.41 -53.78 16.51
C ALA A 181 8.98 -53.32 16.17
N TYR A 182 8.75 -52.88 14.93
CA TYR A 182 7.46 -52.38 14.45
C TYR A 182 7.21 -52.70 12.99
#